data_AF-A0AAI8MED8-F1
#
_entry.id   AF-A0AAI8MED8-F1
#
_cell.length_a   1.000
_cell.length_b   1.000
_cell.length_c   1.000
_cell.angle_alpha   90.00
_cell.angle_beta   90.00
_cell.angle_gamma   90.00
#
_symmetry.space_group_name_H-M   'P 1'
#
loop_
_entity.id
_entity.type
_entity.pdbx_description
1 polymer ?
#
loop_
_entity_poly.entity_id
_entity_poly.type
_entity_poly.pdbx_seq_one_letter_code
_entity_poly.pdbx_strand_id
1 'polypeptide(L)' 'MPISALLARIRRLVPENRDPHYDEIVRSFGVGALRPPPTPMSDGELARAIAEFLKDTPSTESVATLGRRLDPSNPL' A
#
# COMPACT_ATOMS: atom_id res chain seq x y z
N MET A 1 13.30 1.31 -5.13
CA MET A 1 12.34 1.23 -6.28
C MET A 1 11.63 2.58 -6.40
N PRO A 2 11.38 3.12 -7.61
CA PRO A 2 10.58 4.33 -7.78
C PRO A 2 9.14 4.15 -7.28
N ILE A 3 8.51 5.20 -6.72
CA ILE A 3 7.10 5.19 -6.29
C ILE A 3 6.16 4.78 -7.43
N SER A 4 6.40 5.28 -8.64
CA SER A 4 5.59 4.97 -9.83
C SER A 4 5.57 3.47 -10.15
N ALA A 5 6.71 2.79 -10.01
CA ALA A 5 6.81 1.35 -10.25
C ALA A 5 6.06 0.55 -9.17
N LEU A 6 6.09 1.01 -7.92
CA LEU A 6 5.32 0.41 -6.83
C LEU A 6 3.81 0.60 -7.06
N LEU A 7 3.36 1.81 -7.40
CA LEU A 7 1.96 2.09 -7.71
C LEU A 7 1.45 1.25 -8.88
N ALA A 8 2.26 1.06 -9.93
CA ALA A 8 1.92 0.18 -11.04
C ALA A 8 1.80 -1.31 -10.65
N ARG A 9 2.58 -1.77 -9.65
CA ARG A 9 2.40 -3.11 -9.06
C ARG A 9 1.12 -3.19 -8.23
N ILE A 10 0.85 -2.19 -7.38
CA ILE A 10 -0.36 -2.12 -6.55
C ILE A 10 -1.62 -2.08 -7.42
N ARG A 11 -1.64 -1.30 -8.50
CA ARG A 11 -2.81 -1.19 -9.39
C ARG A 11 -3.24 -2.53 -9.99
N ARG A 12 -2.28 -3.43 -10.24
CA ARG A 12 -2.54 -4.80 -10.72
C ARG A 12 -3.15 -5.72 -9.66
N LEU A 13 -2.99 -5.37 -8.38
CA LEU A 13 -3.45 -6.15 -7.23
C LEU A 13 -4.80 -5.63 -6.67
N VAL A 14 -5.15 -4.38 -6.96
CA VAL A 14 -6.43 -3.78 -6.55
C VAL A 14 -7.45 -3.94 -7.69
N PRO A 15 -8.55 -4.69 -7.48
CA PRO A 15 -9.64 -4.80 -8.47
C PRO A 15 -10.25 -3.43 -8.79
N GLU A 16 -10.74 -3.23 -10.02
CA GLU A 16 -11.33 -1.96 -10.46
C GLU A 16 -12.57 -1.55 -9.65
N ASN A 17 -13.33 -2.50 -9.10
CA ASN A 17 -14.44 -2.18 -8.20
C ASN A 17 -14.00 -1.72 -6.80
N ARG A 18 -12.69 -1.59 -6.56
CA ARG A 18 -12.08 -1.10 -5.32
C ARG A 18 -11.21 0.13 -5.56
N ASP A 19 -11.59 0.95 -6.53
CA ASP A 19 -10.94 2.25 -6.80
C ASP A 19 -10.79 3.14 -5.54
N PRO A 20 -11.74 3.21 -4.58
CA PRO A 20 -11.54 3.97 -3.34
C PRO A 20 -10.32 3.51 -2.52
N HIS A 21 -9.98 2.22 -2.54
CA HIS A 21 -8.78 1.70 -1.89
C HIS A 21 -7.52 2.16 -2.63
N TYR A 22 -7.55 2.13 -3.96
CA TYR A 22 -6.41 2.56 -4.77
C TYR A 22 -6.15 4.07 -4.62
N ASP A 23 -7.20 4.88 -4.67
CA ASP A 23 -7.12 6.33 -4.50
C ASP A 23 -6.57 6.70 -3.11
N GLU A 24 -7.00 6.00 -2.07
CA GLU A 24 -6.49 6.21 -0.72
C GLU A 24 -5.00 5.88 -0.61
N ILE A 25 -4.53 4.83 -1.27
CA ILE A 25 -3.10 4.49 -1.33
C ILE A 25 -2.33 5.62 -2.02
N VAL A 26 -2.78 6.08 -3.19
CA VAL A 26 -2.15 7.18 -3.94
C VAL A 26 -2.09 8.45 -3.10
N ARG A 27 -3.22 8.83 -2.47
CA ARG A 27 -3.31 9.97 -1.56
C ARG A 27 -2.32 9.84 -0.40
N SER A 28 -2.25 8.67 0.21
CA SER A 28 -1.39 8.41 1.37
C SER A 28 0.10 8.49 1.04
N PHE A 29 0.52 8.07 -0.17
CA PHE A 29 1.86 8.34 -0.66
C PHE A 29 2.09 9.84 -0.91
N GLY A 30 1.10 10.55 -1.46
CA GLY A 30 1.18 11.99 -1.74
C GLY A 30 1.35 12.86 -0.49
N VAL A 31 0.75 12.47 0.64
CA VAL A 31 0.87 13.19 1.93
C VAL A 31 1.97 12.62 2.84
N GLY A 32 2.72 11.61 2.38
CA GLY A 32 3.82 11.00 3.14
C GLY A 32 3.39 10.08 4.29
N ALA A 33 2.12 9.70 4.36
CA ALA A 33 1.60 8.71 5.31
C ALA A 33 2.03 7.28 4.95
N LEU A 34 2.21 7.00 3.65
CA LEU A 34 2.89 5.80 3.17
C LEU A 34 4.26 6.16 2.61
N ARG A 35 5.23 5.28 2.83
CA ARG A 35 6.57 5.37 2.25
C ARG A 35 6.88 4.10 1.45
N PRO A 36 7.68 4.21 0.38
CA PRO A 36 8.15 3.04 -0.32
C PRO A 36 8.92 2.12 0.63
N PRO A 37 8.83 0.80 0.45
CA PRO A 37 9.60 -0.13 1.25
C PRO A 37 11.10 0.17 1.10
N PRO A 38 11.87 0.25 2.20
CA PRO A 38 13.30 0.56 2.17
C PRO A 38 14.11 -0.53 1.46
N THR A 39 13.61 -1.77 1.49
CA THR A 39 14.15 -2.92 0.76
C THR A 39 13.15 -3.36 -0.32
N PRO A 40 13.62 -3.97 -1.43
CA PRO A 40 12.71 -4.53 -2.43
C PRO A 40 11.87 -5.67 -1.82
N MET A 41 10.55 -5.53 -1.84
CA MET A 41 9.63 -6.62 -1.51
C MET A 41 9.29 -7.48 -2.73
N SER A 42 9.08 -8.76 -2.50
CA SER A 42 8.54 -9.70 -3.49
C SER A 42 7.09 -9.36 -3.86
N ASP A 43 6.65 -9.86 -5.02
CA ASP A 43 5.24 -9.70 -5.44
C ASP A 43 4.27 -10.39 -4.47
N GLY A 44 4.68 -11.51 -3.83
CA GLY A 44 3.87 -12.21 -2.84
C GLY A 44 3.68 -11.43 -1.54
N GLU A 45 4.74 -10.78 -1.04
CA GLU A 45 4.66 -9.91 0.13
C GLU A 45 3.76 -8.70 -0.15
N LEU A 46 3.91 -8.09 -1.33
CA LEU A 46 3.06 -6.98 -1.75
C LEU A 46 1.59 -7.41 -1.88
N ALA A 47 1.33 -8.53 -2.56
CA ALA A 47 -0.02 -9.05 -2.73
C ALA A 47 -0.69 -9.32 -1.38
N ARG A 48 0.04 -9.88 -0.41
CA ARG A 48 -0.49 -10.12 0.93
C ARG A 48 -0.80 -8.82 1.67
N ALA A 49 0.08 -7.82 1.61
CA ALA A 49 -0.17 -6.52 2.24
C ALA A 49 -1.40 -5.82 1.66
N ILE A 50 -1.53 -5.83 0.33
CA ILE A 50 -2.70 -5.25 -0.35
C ILE A 50 -3.96 -6.05 -0.04
N ALA A 51 -3.93 -7.38 -0.13
CA ALA A 51 -5.09 -8.21 0.15
C ALA A 51 -5.64 -8.01 1.57
N GLU A 52 -4.78 -7.71 2.54
CA GLU A 52 -5.22 -7.37 3.90
C GLU A 52 -5.80 -5.96 4.00
N PHE A 53 -5.18 -4.97 3.35
CA PHE A 53 -5.73 -3.62 3.27
C PHE A 53 -7.12 -3.60 2.61
N LEU A 54 -7.35 -4.46 1.62
CA LEU A 54 -8.65 -4.59 0.96
C LEU A 54 -9.73 -5.24 1.85
N LYS A 55 -9.41 -5.81 3.02
CA LYS A 55 -10.44 -6.39 3.90
C LYS A 55 -11.28 -5.32 4.58
N ASP A 56 -10.68 -4.19 4.89
CA ASP A 56 -11.31 -3.11 5.64
C ASP A 56 -11.70 -1.95 4.72
N THR A 57 -12.54 -1.04 5.22
CA THR A 57 -12.82 0.22 4.51
C THR A 57 -11.56 1.12 4.57
N PRO A 58 -11.19 1.83 3.49
CA PRO A 58 -10.05 2.73 3.50
C PRO A 58 -10.19 3.77 4.62
N SER A 59 -9.18 3.87 5.46
CA SER A 59 -9.19 4.66 6.69
C SER A 59 -7.76 4.92 7.15
N THR A 60 -7.56 5.88 8.06
CA THR A 60 -6.23 6.16 8.63
C THR A 60 -5.61 4.91 9.28
N GLU A 61 -6.42 4.08 9.95
CA GLU A 61 -5.94 2.87 10.62
C GLU A 61 -5.53 1.76 9.62
N SER A 62 -6.33 1.54 8.58
CA SER A 62 -6.01 0.56 7.53
C SER A 62 -4.77 0.99 6.75
N VAL A 63 -4.61 2.30 6.48
CA VAL A 63 -3.41 2.88 5.87
C VAL A 63 -2.18 2.71 6.77
N ALA A 64 -2.29 2.97 8.07
CA ALA A 64 -1.18 2.75 9.00
C ALA A 64 -0.74 1.28 9.04
N THR A 65 -1.71 0.36 8.98
CA THR A 65 -1.43 -1.08 8.90
C THR A 65 -0.73 -1.45 7.58
N LEU A 66 -1.17 -0.89 6.46
CA LEU A 66 -0.48 -1.03 5.18
C LEU A 66 0.95 -0.44 5.26
N GLY A 67 1.12 0.73 5.87
CA GLY A 67 2.42 1.37 6.09
C GLY A 67 3.40 0.47 6.82
N ARG A 68 2.99 -0.13 7.94
CA ARG A 68 3.81 -1.10 8.70
C ARG A 68 4.16 -2.36 7.90
N ARG A 69 3.31 -2.75 6.94
CA ARG A 69 3.59 -3.88 6.04
C ARG A 69 4.59 -3.52 4.96
N LEU A 70 4.54 -2.29 4.45
CA LEU A 70 5.49 -1.79 3.46
C LEU A 70 6.84 -1.49 4.11
N ASP A 71 6.85 -0.95 5.32
CA ASP A 71 8.07 -0.61 6.07
C ASP A 71 8.02 -1.21 7.48
N PRO A 72 8.30 -2.51 7.63
CA PRO A 72 8.33 -3.16 8.94
C PRO A 72 9.49 -2.68 9.82
N SER A 73 10.49 -2.00 9.23
CA SER A 73 11.61 -1.41 9.94
C SER A 73 11.27 -0.09 10.62
N ASN A 74 10.10 0.47 10.31
CA ASN A 74 9.63 1.73 10.88
C ASN A 74 8.23 1.55 11.49
N PRO A 75 8.17 1.06 12.74
CA PRO A 75 6.93 1.03 13.50
C PRO A 75 6.62 2.46 13.96
N LEU A 76 5.97 3.23 13.09
CA LEU A 76 5.24 4.43 13.55
C LEU A 76 4.19 4.05 14.59
#